data_AF-A0A1Y0ISC4-F1
#
_entry.id   AF-A0A1Y0ISC4-F1
#
_cell.length_a   1.000
_cell.length_b   1.000
_cell.length_c   1.000
_cell.angle_alpha   90.00
_cell.angle_beta   90.00
_cell.angle_gamma   90.00
#
_symmetry.space_group_name_H-M   'P 1'
#
loop_
_entity.id
_entity.type
_entity.pdbx_description
1 polymer ?
#
loop_
_entity_poly.entity_id
_entity_poly.type
_entity_poly.pdbx_seq_one_letter_code
_entity_poly.pdbx_strand_id
1 'polypeptide(L)' 'MRWAGLLLQLAIPAIVAIYTVNFGRWMKKHNHLLGAFGAYLLAAAAFLLSCWSVLRNNS' A
#
# COMPACT_ATOMS: atom_id res chain seq x y z
N MET A 1 -16.67 17.39 7.18
CA MET A 1 -16.25 16.15 7.87
C MET A 1 -16.02 14.96 6.93
N ARG A 2 -16.85 14.71 5.89
CA ARG A 2 -16.63 13.62 4.88
C ARG A 2 -15.25 13.63 4.20
N TRP A 3 -14.77 14.80 3.79
CA TRP A 3 -13.47 14.94 3.10
C TRP A 3 -12.26 14.57 3.97
N ALA A 4 -12.27 14.91 5.26
CA ALA A 4 -11.20 14.53 6.19
C ALA A 4 -11.17 13.01 6.43
N GLY A 5 -12.33 12.35 6.48
CA GLY A 5 -12.43 10.90 6.57
C GLY A 5 -11.86 10.19 5.35
N LEU A 6 -12.15 10.68 4.14
CA LEU A 6 -11.59 10.14 2.89
C LEU A 6 -10.06 10.32 2.79
N LEU A 7 -9.55 11.48 3.21
CA LEU A 7 -8.11 11.74 3.25
C LEU A 7 -7.41 10.78 4.22
N LEU A 8 -7.96 10.54 5.42
CA LEU A 8 -7.43 9.55 6.35
C LEU A 8 -7.53 8.12 5.81
N GLN A 9 -8.63 7.77 5.15
CA GLN A 9 -8.83 6.45 4.54
C GLN A 9 -7.83 6.14 3.42
N LEU A 10 -7.36 7.15 2.69
CA LEU A 10 -6.34 7.00 1.64
C LEU A 10 -4.92 7.19 2.17
N ALA A 11 -4.71 8.06 3.16
CA ALA A 11 -3.39 8.34 3.72
C ALA A 11 -2.80 7.12 4.44
N ILE A 12 -3.60 6.38 5.21
CA ILE A 12 -3.14 5.18 5.93
C ILE A 12 -2.58 4.12 4.95
N PRO A 13 -3.32 3.66 3.94
CA PRO A 13 -2.80 2.67 3.00
C PRO A 13 -1.65 3.22 2.13
N ALA A 14 -1.63 4.53 1.83
CA ALA A 14 -0.49 5.15 1.14
C ALA A 14 0.79 5.07 1.97
N ILE A 15 0.73 5.38 3.28
CA ILE A 15 1.88 5.28 4.19
C ILE A 15 2.37 3.83 4.30
N VAL A 16 1.45 2.89 4.45
CA VAL A 16 1.77 1.45 4.51
C VAL A 16 2.42 0.99 3.20
N ALA A 17 1.89 1.40 2.05
CA ALA A 17 2.48 1.08 0.75
C ALA A 17 3.90 1.63 0.59
N ILE A 18 4.13 2.90 0.95
CA ILE A 18 5.47 3.52 0.92
C ILE A 18 6.45 2.74 1.80
N TYR A 19 6.04 2.40 3.03
CA TYR A 19 6.89 1.65 3.95
C TYR A 19 7.21 0.25 3.43
N THR A 20 6.21 -0.43 2.85
CA THR A 20 6.35 -1.78 2.29
C THR A 20 7.27 -1.78 1.06
N VAL A 21 7.18 -0.78 0.20
CA VAL A 21 8.11 -0.59 -0.93
C VAL A 21 9.54 -0.34 -0.45
N ASN A 22 9.70 0.45 0.62
CA ASN A 22 11.02 0.71 1.18
C ASN A 22 11.63 -0.54 1.84
N PHE A 23 10.79 -1.35 2.50
CA PHE A 23 11.17 -2.67 3.01
C PHE A 23 11.57 -3.64 1.87
N GLY A 24 10.82 -3.64 0.75
CA GLY A 24 11.19 -4.39 -0.45
C GLY A 24 12.54 -3.97 -1.04
N ARG A 25 12.83 -2.66 -1.06
CA ARG A 25 14.14 -2.13 -1.47
C ARG A 25 15.26 -2.56 -0.53
N TRP A 26 15.02 -2.51 0.78
CA TRP A 26 15.96 -3.01 1.78
C TRP A 26 16.24 -4.50 1.61
N MET A 27 15.22 -5.33 1.39
CA MET A 27 15.39 -6.77 1.14
C MET A 27 16.15 -7.06 -0.15
N LYS A 28 15.88 -6.31 -1.22
CA LYS A 28 16.64 -6.41 -2.48
C LYS A 28 18.12 -6.13 -2.26
N LYS A 29 18.46 -5.15 -1.42
CA LYS A 29 19.85 -4.82 -1.06
C LYS A 29 20.57 -5.93 -0.28
N HIS A 30 19.83 -6.78 0.43
CA HIS A 30 20.36 -7.91 1.21
C HIS A 30 20.25 -9.26 0.47
N ASN A 31 20.13 -9.26 -0.87
CA ASN A 31 19.97 -10.46 -1.71
C ASN A 31 18.71 -11.31 -1.44
N HIS A 32 17.74 -10.80 -0.68
CA HIS A 32 16.45 -11.47 -0.46
C HIS A 32 15.45 -11.11 -1.58
N LEU A 33 15.73 -11.57 -2.80
CA LEU A 33 14.96 -11.22 -4.01
C LEU A 33 13.50 -11.70 -3.95
N LEU A 34 13.26 -12.93 -3.47
CA LEU A 34 11.90 -13.48 -3.32
C LEU A 34 11.08 -12.69 -2.28
N GLY A 35 11.72 -12.31 -1.17
CA GLY A 35 11.09 -11.47 -0.14
C GLY A 35 10.76 -10.07 -0.65
N ALA A 36 11.67 -9.46 -1.41
CA ALA A 36 11.44 -8.18 -2.08
C ALA A 36 10.24 -8.24 -3.03
N PHE A 37 10.14 -9.30 -3.83
CA PHE A 37 9.01 -9.49 -4.75
C PHE A 37 7.69 -9.62 -4.00
N GLY A 38 7.65 -10.41 -2.92
CA GLY A 38 6.50 -10.54 -2.05
C GLY A 38 6.05 -9.21 -1.45
N ALA A 39 6.98 -8.38 -0.98
CA ALA A 39 6.67 -7.06 -0.44
C ALA A 39 6.07 -6.11 -1.50
N TYR A 40 6.61 -6.09 -2.73
CA TYR A 40 6.03 -5.26 -3.80
C TYR A 40 4.63 -5.73 -4.19
N LEU A 41 4.41 -7.05 -4.25
CA LEU A 41 3.11 -7.63 -4.57
C LEU A 41 2.07 -7.31 -3.48
N LEU A 42 2.48 -7.38 -2.21
CA LEU A 42 1.65 -7.03 -1.06
C LEU A 42 1.29 -5.53 -1.04
N ALA A 43 2.25 -4.66 -1.35
CA ALA A 43 2.02 -3.22 -1.47
C ALA A 43 1.01 -2.90 -2.58
N ALA A 44 1.14 -3.54 -3.74
CA ALA A 44 0.22 -3.38 -4.86
C ALA A 44 -1.20 -3.87 -4.51
N ALA A 45 -1.31 -5.03 -3.86
CA ALA A 45 -2.60 -5.57 -3.42
C ALA A 45 -3.29 -4.66 -2.39
N ALA A 46 -2.56 -4.15 -1.40
CA ALA A 46 -3.08 -3.22 -0.41
C ALA A 46 -3.58 -1.92 -1.05
N PHE A 47 -2.87 -1.41 -2.06
CA PHE A 47 -3.27 -0.21 -2.78
C PHE A 47 -4.54 -0.44 -3.61
N LEU A 48 -4.61 -1.56 -4.34
CA LEU A 48 -5.79 -1.93 -5.13
C LEU A 48 -7.03 -2.14 -4.26
N LEU A 49 -6.90 -2.83 -3.12
CA LEU A 49 -8.01 -3.04 -2.18
C LEU A 49 -8.50 -1.72 -1.58
N SER A 50 -7.58 -0.80 -1.27
CA SER A 50 -7.94 0.51 -0.75
C SER A 50 -8.67 1.34 -1.80
N CYS A 51 -8.20 1.33 -3.04
CA CYS A 51 -8.85 2.02 -4.15
C CYS A 51 -10.25 1.44 -4.43
N TRP A 52 -10.38 0.12 -4.43
CA TRP A 52 -11.67 -0.59 -4.58
C TRP A 52 -12.65 -0.25 -3.45
N SER A 53 -12.19 -0.22 -2.19
CA SER A 53 -13.02 0.14 -1.04
C SER A 53 -13.55 1.57 -1.15
N VAL A 54 -12.72 2.51 -1.60
CA VAL A 54 -13.13 3.90 -1.82
C VAL A 54 -14.14 3.99 -2.96
N LEU A 55 -13.90 3.32 -4.09
CA LEU A 55 -14.85 3.28 -5.22
C LEU A 55 -16.21 2.73 -4.77
N ARG A 56 -16.23 1.58 -4.08
CA ARG A 56 -17.46 0.94 -3.60
C ARG A 56 -18.25 1.78 -2.60
N ASN A 57 -17.57 2.52 -1.73
CA ASN A 57 -18.24 3.38 -0.74
C ASN A 57 -18.73 4.72 -1.32
N ASN A 58 -18.35 5.07 -2.55
CA ASN A 58 -18.77 6.31 -3.22
C ASN A 58 -19.64 6.07 -4.46
N SER A 59 -19.89 4.83 -4.85
CA SER A 59 -20.87 4.39 -5.85
C SER A 59 -22.22 4.08 -5.22
#